data_AF-A0A967GW77-F1
#
_entry.id   AF-A0A967GW77-F1
#
_cell.length_a   1.000
_cell.length_b   1.000
_cell.length_c   1.000
_cell.angle_alpha   90.00
_cell.angle_beta   90.00
_cell.angle_gamma   90.00
#
_symmetry.space_group_name_H-M   'P 1'
#
loop_
_entity.id
_entity.type
_entity.pdbx_description
1 polymer ?
#
loop_
_entity_poly.entity_id
_entity_poly.type
_entity_poly.pdbx_seq_one_letter_code
_entity_poly.pdbx_strand_id
1 'polypeptide(L)'
;MDENFDRVEHLNNQPRRCKANKSRGGGRCNKPAMRGQLVCHTHGGAAPQNKAAAREREREAIAALFFPALERVEGLLADPETPAAVVAALFRDVADRRGHQPPRKVVTVSEADLDEHIAALEAELADLEDGEGVG
;
A
#
# COMPACT_ATOMS: atom_id res chain seq x y z
N MET A 1 -14.51 -14.20 -11.59
CA MET A 1 -14.87 -13.36 -10.44
C MET A 1 -14.21 -14.02 -9.25
N ASP A 2 -13.04 -13.56 -8.85
CA ASP A 2 -12.21 -14.24 -7.86
C ASP A 2 -12.83 -14.17 -6.47
N GLU A 3 -13.20 -15.34 -5.94
CA GLU A 3 -13.86 -15.53 -4.64
C GLU A 3 -12.92 -15.36 -3.42
N ASN A 4 -11.71 -14.86 -3.63
CA ASN A 4 -10.66 -14.83 -2.60
C ASN A 4 -10.48 -13.46 -1.92
N PHE A 5 -11.25 -12.44 -2.33
CA PHE A 5 -11.14 -11.07 -1.80
C PHE A 5 -11.93 -10.83 -0.50
N ASP A 6 -12.71 -11.82 -0.05
CA ASP A 6 -13.58 -11.75 1.14
C ASP A 6 -12.88 -12.11 2.46
N ARG A 7 -11.60 -12.50 2.45
CA ARG A 7 -10.87 -12.98 3.64
C ARG A 7 -10.02 -11.97 4.40
N VAL A 8 -10.00 -10.70 3.98
CA VAL A 8 -9.30 -9.66 4.76
C VAL A 8 -10.24 -9.15 5.85
N GLU A 9 -10.16 -9.79 7.03
CA GLU A 9 -10.86 -9.36 8.24
C GLU A 9 -10.56 -7.88 8.51
N HIS A 10 -11.62 -7.08 8.53
CA HIS A 10 -11.54 -5.65 8.79
C HIS A 10 -11.18 -5.42 10.27
N LEU A 11 -10.22 -4.53 10.52
CA LEU A 11 -9.65 -4.14 11.82
C LEU A 11 -10.64 -3.69 12.92
N ASN A 12 -11.95 -3.75 12.66
CA ASN A 12 -13.00 -3.49 13.64
C ASN A 12 -14.17 -4.47 13.40
N ASN A 13 -14.01 -5.70 13.89
CA ASN A 13 -14.88 -6.89 13.81
C ASN A 13 -16.37 -6.70 14.22
N GLN A 14 -17.07 -5.72 13.64
CA GLN A 14 -18.51 -5.60 13.71
C GLN A 14 -19.05 -5.54 12.29
N PRO A 15 -19.86 -6.53 11.85
CA PRO A 15 -20.52 -6.47 10.57
C PRO A 15 -21.46 -5.26 10.57
N ARG A 16 -21.04 -4.19 9.88
CA ARG A 16 -21.79 -2.93 9.82
C ARG A 16 -23.16 -3.24 9.24
N ARG A 17 -24.21 -3.14 10.04
CA ARG A 17 -25.58 -3.38 9.57
C ARG A 17 -26.00 -2.29 8.58
N CYS A 18 -26.73 -2.65 7.54
CA CYS A 18 -27.31 -1.71 6.58
C CYS A 18 -28.10 -0.59 7.29
N LYS A 19 -27.89 0.66 6.89
CA LYS A 19 -28.57 1.85 7.43
C LYS A 19 -29.96 2.07 6.85
N ALA A 20 -30.31 1.42 5.73
CA ALA A 20 -31.64 1.54 5.15
C ALA A 20 -32.69 0.87 6.05
N ASN A 21 -33.94 1.31 5.92
CA ASN A 21 -35.08 0.71 6.60
C ASN A 21 -35.72 -0.39 5.74
N LYS A 22 -36.35 -1.36 6.40
CA LYS A 22 -37.19 -2.39 5.77
C LYS A 22 -38.42 -1.69 5.16
N SER A 23 -38.73 -2.03 3.91
CA SER A 23 -39.90 -1.48 3.22
C SER A 23 -41.23 -1.89 3.84
N ARG A 24 -41.28 -3.05 4.51
CA ARG A 24 -42.47 -3.54 5.23
C ARG A 24 -42.10 -3.77 6.69
N GLY A 25 -42.82 -3.11 7.61
CA GLY A 25 -42.66 -3.32 9.05
C GLY A 25 -41.72 -2.36 9.79
N GLY A 26 -41.41 -1.19 9.22
CA GLY A 26 -40.87 -0.03 9.94
C GLY A 26 -39.69 -0.35 10.88
N GLY A 27 -38.50 -0.60 10.32
CA GLY A 27 -37.32 -0.83 11.15
C GLY A 27 -36.07 -0.97 10.31
N ARG A 28 -34.89 -0.88 10.93
CA ARG A 28 -33.61 -0.96 10.22
C ARG A 28 -33.43 -2.32 9.51
N CYS A 29 -32.83 -2.32 8.33
CA CYS A 29 -32.51 -3.53 7.58
C CYS A 29 -31.55 -4.43 8.37
N ASN A 30 -31.83 -5.74 8.47
CA ASN A 30 -30.99 -6.68 9.23
C ASN A 30 -29.76 -7.17 8.44
N LYS A 31 -29.67 -6.86 7.15
CA LYS A 31 -28.57 -7.35 6.29
C LYS A 31 -27.27 -6.59 6.56
N PRO A 32 -26.11 -7.24 6.39
CA PRO A 32 -24.82 -6.55 6.45
C PRO A 32 -24.71 -5.53 5.32
N ALA A 33 -24.13 -4.37 5.61
CA ALA A 33 -23.69 -3.43 4.58
C ALA A 33 -22.52 -4.03 3.81
N MET A 34 -22.41 -3.66 2.52
CA MET A 34 -21.25 -4.05 1.74
C MET A 34 -19.98 -3.36 2.27
N ARG A 35 -18.81 -3.97 2.03
CA ARG A 35 -17.51 -3.41 2.42
C ARG A 35 -17.35 -1.96 1.96
N GLY A 36 -16.90 -1.08 2.85
CA GLY A 36 -16.74 0.35 2.56
C GLY A 36 -18.05 1.14 2.37
N GLN A 37 -19.21 0.53 2.65
CA GLN A 37 -20.53 1.11 2.40
C GLN A 37 -21.42 1.16 3.65
N LEU A 38 -22.57 1.83 3.50
CA LEU A 38 -23.60 1.99 4.52
C LEU A 38 -24.85 1.14 4.26
N VAL A 39 -24.97 0.55 3.07
CA VAL A 39 -26.15 -0.21 2.65
C VAL A 39 -25.76 -1.61 2.19
N CYS A 40 -26.69 -2.55 2.32
CA CYS A 40 -26.51 -3.91 1.85
C CYS A 40 -26.70 -3.99 0.33
N HIS A 41 -26.34 -5.13 -0.25
CA HIS A 41 -26.53 -5.41 -1.67
C HIS A 41 -27.95 -5.06 -2.17
N THR A 42 -28.98 -5.45 -1.41
CA THR A 42 -30.38 -5.26 -1.81
C THR A 42 -30.95 -3.86 -1.56
N HIS A 43 -30.28 -3.04 -0.75
CA HIS A 43 -30.67 -1.64 -0.53
C HIS A 43 -29.72 -0.67 -1.27
N GLY A 44 -29.23 -1.10 -2.43
CA GLY A 44 -28.47 -0.27 -3.36
C GLY A 44 -26.95 -0.40 -3.24
N GLY A 45 -26.40 -1.26 -2.39
CA GLY A 45 -24.94 -1.39 -2.27
C GLY A 45 -24.25 -1.90 -3.54
N ALA A 46 -24.98 -2.61 -4.38
CA ALA A 46 -24.50 -3.09 -5.68
C ALA A 46 -24.41 -1.97 -6.75
N ALA A 47 -25.05 -0.83 -6.50
CA ALA A 47 -25.16 0.26 -7.48
C ALA A 47 -23.77 0.85 -7.79
N PRO A 48 -23.46 1.17 -9.07
CA PRO A 48 -22.15 1.67 -9.47
C PRO A 48 -21.67 2.88 -8.68
N GLN A 49 -22.56 3.86 -8.44
CA GLN A 49 -22.25 5.07 -7.68
C GLN A 49 -21.90 4.78 -6.21
N ASN A 50 -22.53 3.78 -5.60
CA ASN A 50 -22.25 3.39 -4.21
C ASN A 50 -20.93 2.63 -4.09
N LYS A 51 -20.58 1.83 -5.10
CA LYS A 51 -19.26 1.19 -5.20
C LYS A 51 -18.15 2.21 -5.43
N ALA A 52 -18.37 3.19 -6.32
CA ALA A 52 -17.43 4.28 -6.56
C ALA A 52 -17.18 5.08 -5.27
N ALA A 53 -18.24 5.51 -4.58
CA ALA A 53 -18.11 6.21 -3.31
C ALA A 53 -17.45 5.37 -2.20
N ALA A 54 -17.61 4.03 -2.22
CA ALA A 54 -16.93 3.14 -1.27
C ALA A 54 -15.42 3.12 -1.50
N ARG A 55 -15.00 3.04 -2.76
CA ARG A 55 -13.58 3.08 -3.15
C ARG A 55 -12.95 4.42 -2.79
N GLU A 56 -13.70 5.51 -2.98
CA GLU A 56 -13.20 6.84 -2.62
C GLU A 56 -12.99 6.96 -1.12
N ARG A 57 -13.97 6.53 -0.31
CA ARG A 57 -13.80 6.47 1.16
C ARG A 57 -12.64 5.58 1.60
N GLU A 58 -12.37 4.48 0.90
CA GLU A 58 -11.22 3.61 1.19
C GLU A 58 -9.90 4.33 0.89
N ARG A 59 -9.81 5.06 -0.23
CA ARG A 59 -8.64 5.89 -0.58
C ARG A 59 -8.41 7.01 0.42
N GLU A 60 -9.46 7.76 0.75
CA GLU A 60 -9.41 8.83 1.74
C GLU A 60 -8.96 8.30 3.12
N ALA A 61 -9.50 7.15 3.55
CA ALA A 61 -9.11 6.53 4.81
C ALA A 61 -7.64 6.08 4.81
N ILE A 62 -7.14 5.52 3.70
CA ILE A 62 -5.73 5.15 3.57
C ILE A 62 -4.85 6.39 3.58
N ALA A 63 -5.23 7.44 2.83
CA ALA A 63 -4.48 8.69 2.79
C ALA A 63 -4.41 9.36 4.18
N ALA A 64 -5.49 9.32 4.95
CA ALA A 64 -5.53 9.84 6.31
C ALA A 64 -4.60 9.09 7.28
N LEU A 65 -4.24 7.84 6.98
CA LEU A 65 -3.31 7.05 7.80
C LEU A 65 -1.84 7.34 7.47
N PHE A 66 -1.53 8.08 6.41
CA PHE A 66 -0.15 8.27 5.95
C PHE A 66 0.74 8.93 7.01
N PHE A 67 0.35 10.12 7.51
CA PHE A 67 1.14 10.84 8.52
C PHE A 67 1.22 10.10 9.86
N PRO A 68 0.11 9.57 10.43
CA PRO A 68 0.19 8.76 11.65
C PRO A 68 1.08 7.51 11.50
N ALA A 69 1.07 6.87 10.34
CA ALA A 69 1.94 5.72 10.09
C ALA A 69 3.41 6.15 10.03
N LEU A 70 3.71 7.29 9.40
CA LEU A 70 5.07 7.83 9.35
C LEU A 70 5.60 8.18 10.76
N GLU A 71 4.81 8.90 11.56
CA GLU A 71 5.15 9.22 12.94
C GLU A 71 5.42 7.96 13.76
N ARG A 72 4.59 6.92 13.57
CA ARG A 72 4.80 5.63 14.27
C ARG A 72 6.11 4.96 13.86
N VAL A 73 6.45 4.99 12.57
CA VAL A 73 7.70 4.43 12.04
C VAL A 73 8.91 5.20 12.57
N GLU A 74 8.87 6.53 12.56
CA GLU A 74 9.93 7.37 13.13
C GLU A 74 10.16 7.05 14.61
N GLY A 75 9.08 6.91 15.39
CA GLY A 75 9.18 6.51 16.79
C GLY A 75 9.81 5.13 17.00
N LEU A 76 9.52 4.16 16.12
CA LEU A 76 10.17 2.83 16.16
C LEU A 76 11.66 2.90 15.82
N LEU A 77 12.06 3.77 14.90
CA LEU A 77 13.46 3.91 14.51
C LEU A 77 14.29 4.66 15.57
N ALA A 78 13.68 5.59 16.30
CA ALA A 78 14.34 6.37 17.34
C ALA A 78 14.43 5.64 18.68
N ASP A 79 13.56 4.66 18.94
CA ASP A 79 13.54 3.90 20.19
C ASP A 79 14.63 2.80 20.18
N PRO A 80 15.66 2.88 21.04
CA PRO A 80 16.74 1.90 21.10
C PRO A 80 16.28 0.51 21.57
N GLU A 81 15.11 0.40 22.21
CA GLU A 81 14.53 -0.87 22.64
C GLU A 81 13.74 -1.57 21.51
N THR A 82 13.57 -0.91 20.35
CA THR A 82 12.90 -1.53 19.21
C THR A 82 13.72 -2.73 18.73
N PRO A 83 13.12 -3.93 18.62
CA PRO A 83 13.86 -5.12 18.18
C PRO A 83 14.50 -4.91 16.82
N ALA A 84 15.78 -5.27 16.68
CA ALA A 84 16.54 -5.13 15.43
C ALA A 84 15.84 -5.78 14.22
N ALA A 85 15.09 -6.86 14.45
CA ALA A 85 14.29 -7.53 13.41
C ALA A 85 13.19 -6.63 12.81
N VAL A 86 12.55 -5.79 13.65
CA VAL A 86 11.52 -4.83 13.22
C VAL A 86 12.16 -3.71 12.40
N VAL A 87 13.27 -3.14 12.90
CA VAL A 87 14.04 -2.11 12.20
C VAL A 87 14.48 -2.62 10.83
N ALA A 88 15.07 -3.81 10.76
CA ALA A 88 15.50 -4.42 9.50
C ALA A 88 14.33 -4.69 8.54
N ALA A 89 13.14 -5.03 9.06
CA ALA A 89 11.95 -5.21 8.23
C ALA A 89 11.46 -3.89 7.62
N LEU A 90 11.48 -2.79 8.39
CA LEU A 90 11.13 -1.46 7.90
C LEU A 90 12.09 -1.00 6.79
N PHE A 91 13.40 -1.20 6.97
CA PHE A 91 14.38 -0.88 5.94
C PHE A 91 14.16 -1.68 4.64
N ARG A 92 13.86 -2.98 4.75
CA ARG A 92 13.55 -3.82 3.58
C ARG A 92 12.30 -3.34 2.85
N ASP A 93 11.22 -3.04 3.57
CA ASP A 93 9.98 -2.54 2.95
C ASP A 93 10.19 -1.21 2.20
N VAL A 94 11.00 -0.30 2.76
CA VAL A 94 11.39 0.95 2.06
C VAL A 94 12.24 0.67 0.83
N ALA A 95 13.23 -0.22 0.92
CA ALA A 95 14.10 -0.59 -0.19
C ALA A 95 13.30 -1.24 -1.34
N ASP A 96 12.42 -2.19 -1.02
CA ASP A 96 11.57 -2.88 -2.00
C ASP A 96 10.65 -1.90 -2.75
N ARG A 97 10.07 -0.91 -2.05
CA ARG A 97 9.22 0.13 -2.65
C ARG A 97 9.98 1.10 -3.56
N ARG A 98 11.27 1.33 -3.29
CA ARG A 98 12.17 2.14 -4.14
C ARG A 98 12.69 1.36 -5.34
N GLY A 99 12.37 0.07 -5.46
CA GLY A 99 12.92 -0.80 -6.48
C GLY A 99 14.35 -1.26 -6.20
N HIS A 100 14.88 -0.99 -5.00
CA HIS A 100 16.16 -1.53 -4.54
C HIS A 100 15.94 -2.95 -4.04
N GLN A 101 15.77 -3.87 -4.99
CA GLN A 101 15.75 -5.29 -4.67
C GLN A 101 17.14 -5.73 -4.24
N PRO A 102 17.28 -6.55 -3.17
CA PRO A 102 18.55 -7.22 -2.92
C PRO A 102 18.96 -8.00 -4.18
N PRO A 103 20.24 -8.01 -4.54
CA PRO A 103 20.70 -8.63 -5.77
C PRO A 103 20.25 -10.09 -5.82
N ARG A 104 19.55 -10.48 -6.90
CA ARG A 104 19.04 -11.85 -7.11
C ARG A 104 20.15 -12.90 -7.11
N LYS A 105 21.39 -12.49 -7.35
CA LYS A 105 22.59 -13.32 -7.35
C LYS A 105 23.75 -12.49 -6.81
N VAL A 106 24.35 -12.94 -5.72
CA VAL A 106 25.65 -12.43 -5.28
C VAL A 106 26.71 -13.22 -6.03
N VAL A 107 27.53 -12.52 -6.80
CA VAL A 107 28.70 -13.08 -7.48
C VAL A 107 29.92 -12.35 -6.93
N THR A 108 30.95 -13.11 -6.60
CA THR A 108 32.26 -12.53 -6.30
C THR A 108 32.92 -12.18 -7.63
N VAL A 109 33.16 -10.89 -7.84
CA VAL A 109 33.95 -10.38 -8.95
C VAL A 109 35.33 -9.99 -8.42
N SER A 110 36.33 -9.94 -9.31
CA SER A 110 37.60 -9.33 -8.92
C SER A 110 37.44 -7.81 -8.82
N GLU A 111 38.30 -7.17 -8.04
CA GLU A 111 38.32 -5.71 -7.90
C GLU A 111 38.52 -5.02 -9.27
N ALA A 112 39.36 -5.60 -10.12
CA ALA A 112 39.59 -5.11 -11.49
C ALA A 112 38.32 -5.15 -12.37
N ASP A 113 37.50 -6.20 -12.27
CA ASP A 113 36.24 -6.28 -13.02
C ASP A 113 35.23 -5.22 -12.55
N LEU A 114 35.28 -4.85 -11.26
CA LEU A 114 34.41 -3.83 -10.69
C LEU A 114 34.84 -2.43 -11.14
N ASP A 115 36.14 -2.16 -11.16
CA ASP A 115 36.69 -0.89 -11.66
C ASP A 115 36.35 -0.66 -13.14
N GLU A 116 36.42 -1.70 -13.97
CA GLU A 116 36.01 -1.62 -15.39
C GLU A 116 34.52 -1.29 -15.52
N HIS A 117 33.67 -1.90 -14.68
CA HIS A 117 32.23 -1.66 -14.71
C HIS A 117 31.84 -0.25 -14.22
N ILE A 118 32.51 0.24 -13.18
CA ILE A 118 32.31 1.60 -12.66
C ILE A 118 32.71 2.62 -13.73
N ALA A 119 33.89 2.44 -14.35
CA ALA A 119 34.36 3.33 -15.41
C ALA A 119 33.38 3.35 -16.61
N ALA A 120 32.78 2.22 -16.96
CA ALA A 120 31.77 2.13 -18.02
C ALA A 120 30.49 2.91 -17.68
N LEU A 121 30.00 2.80 -16.43
CA LEU A 121 28.81 3.53 -15.97
C LEU A 121 29.07 5.04 -15.85
N GLU A 122 30.26 5.44 -15.42
CA GLU A 122 30.65 6.86 -15.36
C GLU A 122 30.72 7.47 -16.76
N ALA A 123 31.22 6.73 -17.76
CA ALA A 123 31.20 7.17 -19.15
C ALA A 123 29.78 7.29 -19.71
N GLU A 124 28.90 6.32 -19.44
CA GLU A 124 27.50 6.37 -19.86
C GLU A 124 26.74 7.53 -19.18
N LEU A 125 27.05 7.84 -17.92
CA LEU A 125 26.49 8.98 -17.21
C LEU A 125 26.96 10.31 -17.81
N ALA A 126 28.25 10.42 -18.17
CA ALA A 126 28.79 11.61 -18.82
C ALA A 126 28.13 11.87 -20.19
N ASP A 127 27.90 10.82 -20.98
CA ASP A 127 27.21 10.92 -22.28
C ASP A 127 25.74 11.39 -22.14
N LEU A 128 25.08 11.04 -21.02
CA LEU A 128 23.72 11.51 -20.71
C LEU A 128 23.69 12.98 -20.28
N GLU A 129 24.71 13.43 -19.54
CA GLU A 129 24.86 14.82 -19.10
C GLU A 129 25.21 15.75 -20.29
N ASP A 130 26.03 15.27 -21.23
CA ASP A 130 26.36 16.00 -22.46
C ASP A 130 25.22 15.98 -23.52
N GLY A 131 24.24 15.09 -23.33
CA GLY A 131 23.04 14.94 -24.16
C GLY A 131 21.93 15.97 -23.91
N GLU A 132 22.00 16.77 -22.83
CA GLU A 132 21.14 17.95 -22.60
C GLU A 132 21.61 19.16 -23.44
N GLY A 133 21.73 18.94 -24.74
CA GLY A 133 22.17 19.93 -25.72
C GLY A 133 21.30 19.92 -26.97
N VAL A 134 19.96 19.91 -26.83
CA VAL A 134 19.05 20.11 -27.97
C VAL A 134 17.85 20.98 -27.60
N GLY A 135 17.87 22.23 -28.08
CA GLY A 135 16.72 22.94 -28.66
C GLY A 135 15.68 23.54 -27.74
#